data_AF-A0A091LTN9-F1
#
_entry.id   AF-A0A091LTN9-F1
#
_cell.length_a   1.000
_cell.length_b   1.000
_cell.length_c   1.000
_cell.angle_alpha   90.00
_cell.angle_beta   90.00
_cell.angle_gamma   90.00
#
_symmetry.space_group_name_H-M   'P 1'
#
loop_
_entity.id
_entity.type
_entity.pdbx_description
1 polymer ?
#
loop_
_entity_poly.entity_id
_entity_poly.type
_entity_poly.pdbx_seq_one_letter_code
_entity_poly.pdbx_strand_id
1 'polypeptide(L)' 'STEELKEYFSQFGSVQRCQLPFDKDTGFHKRYCWIKFSTQQDVQNVFQKDSHILEGAKV' A
#
# COMPACT_ATOMS: atom_id res chain seq x y z
N SER A 1 -9.09 0.70 2.25
CA SER A 1 -8.72 1.52 3.45
C SER A 1 -7.28 1.24 3.94
N THR A 2 -6.73 2.02 4.91
CA THR A 2 -5.33 1.86 5.40
C THR A 2 -5.06 0.47 5.98
N GLU A 3 -6.05 -0.12 6.67
CA GLU A 3 -5.94 -1.47 7.24
C GLU A 3 -5.88 -2.54 6.14
N GLU A 4 -6.73 -2.43 5.13
CA GLU A 4 -6.72 -3.35 3.97
C GLU A 4 -5.41 -3.28 3.18
N LEU A 5 -4.87 -2.08 2.98
CA LEU A 5 -3.54 -1.92 2.38
C LEU A 5 -2.48 -2.64 3.22
N LYS A 6 -2.51 -2.46 4.53
CA LYS A 6 -1.55 -3.12 5.43
C LYS A 6 -1.70 -4.64 5.38
N GLU A 7 -2.93 -5.16 5.41
CA GLU A 7 -3.21 -6.59 5.34
C GLU A 7 -2.71 -7.20 4.03
N TYR A 8 -3.07 -6.60 2.89
CA TYR A 8 -2.61 -7.05 1.59
C TYR A 8 -1.10 -6.99 1.47
N PHE A 9 -0.46 -5.87 1.82
CA PHE A 9 0.99 -5.74 1.68
C PHE A 9 1.77 -6.60 2.68
N SER A 10 1.15 -7.04 3.78
CA SER A 10 1.77 -7.95 4.74
C SER A 10 2.09 -9.33 4.15
N GLN A 11 1.48 -9.72 3.03
CA GLN A 11 1.81 -10.96 2.33
C GLN A 11 3.20 -10.93 1.67
N PHE A 12 3.76 -9.74 1.40
CA PHE A 12 5.08 -9.58 0.78
C PHE A 12 6.19 -9.35 1.79
N GLY A 13 5.84 -9.01 3.03
CA GLY A 13 6.78 -8.79 4.11
C GLY A 13 6.22 -7.96 5.26
N SER A 14 7.06 -7.64 6.24
CA SER A 14 6.61 -6.94 7.45
C SER A 14 6.39 -5.44 7.18
N VAL A 15 5.13 -4.99 7.23
CA VAL A 15 4.77 -3.57 7.05
C VAL A 15 4.95 -2.78 8.35
N GLN A 16 5.90 -1.83 8.36
CA GLN A 16 6.11 -0.91 9.47
C GLN A 16 5.10 0.23 9.49
N ARG A 17 4.77 0.79 8.32
CA ARG A 17 3.89 1.95 8.22
C ARG A 17 3.12 1.92 6.92
N CYS A 18 1.84 2.25 6.98
CA CYS A 18 0.99 2.51 5.82
C CYS A 18 0.43 3.92 5.97
N GLN A 19 0.51 4.73 4.90
CA GLN A 19 -0.02 6.08 4.87
C GLN A 19 -0.85 6.28 3.59
N LEU A 20 -2.14 6.55 3.78
CA LEU A 20 -3.08 6.82 2.70
C LEU A 20 -3.57 8.26 2.83
N PRO A 21 -2.89 9.23 2.21
CA PRO A 21 -3.27 10.63 2.31
C PRO A 21 -4.65 10.86 1.71
N PHE A 22 -5.44 11.67 2.40
CA PHE A 22 -6.69 12.21 1.90
C PHE A 22 -6.52 13.67 1.50
N ASP A 23 -7.27 14.07 0.50
CA ASP A 23 -7.44 15.43 0.07
C ASP A 23 -8.40 16.11 1.05
N LYS A 24 -7.97 17.24 1.63
CA LYS A 24 -8.70 17.91 2.72
C LYS A 24 -9.95 18.63 2.22
N ASP A 25 -9.94 19.06 0.97
CA ASP A 25 -11.02 19.82 0.34
C ASP A 25 -12.15 18.88 -0.11
N THR A 26 -11.78 17.74 -0.68
CA THR A 26 -12.76 16.77 -1.22
C THR A 26 -13.10 15.63 -0.25
N GLY A 27 -12.27 15.39 0.77
CA GLY A 27 -12.42 14.28 1.71
C GLY A 27 -12.04 12.91 1.15
N PHE A 28 -11.63 12.83 -0.13
CA PHE A 28 -11.27 11.57 -0.79
C PHE A 28 -9.77 11.27 -0.70
N HIS A 29 -9.39 10.00 -0.83
CA HIS A 29 -7.99 9.61 -0.90
C HIS A 29 -7.31 10.11 -2.17
N LYS A 30 -6.03 10.48 -2.08
CA LYS A 30 -5.26 11.05 -3.20
C LYS A 30 -4.87 10.04 -4.29
N ARG A 31 -5.54 8.89 -4.39
CA ARG A 31 -5.27 7.79 -5.35
C ARG A 31 -3.82 7.27 -5.35
N TYR A 32 -3.07 7.51 -4.28
CA TYR A 32 -1.77 6.90 -4.03
C TYR A 32 -1.59 6.65 -2.53
N CYS A 33 -0.71 5.74 -2.18
CA CYS A 33 -0.37 5.42 -0.79
C CYS A 33 1.14 5.21 -0.64
N TRP A 34 1.63 5.30 0.59
CA TRP A 34 3.00 4.93 0.94
C TRP A 34 3.01 3.76 1.91
N ILE A 35 3.76 2.72 1.54
CA ILE A 35 4.00 1.54 2.36
C ILE A 35 5.49 1.51 2.71
N LYS A 36 5.78 1.47 4.01
CA LYS A 36 7.13 1.27 4.53
C LYS A 36 7.24 -0.15 5.06
N PHE A 37 8.15 -0.92 4.48
CA PHE A 37 8.49 -2.25 4.95
C PHE A 37 9.68 -2.23 5.92
N SER A 38 9.85 -3.33 6.65
CA SER A 38 10.94 -3.53 7.60
C SER A 38 12.28 -3.79 6.91
N THR A 39 12.28 -4.47 5.77
CA THR A 39 13.50 -4.81 5.03
C THR A 39 13.42 -4.43 3.56
N GLN A 40 14.58 -4.29 2.91
CA GLN A 40 14.65 -4.07 1.47
C GLN A 40 14.19 -5.31 0.68
N GLN A 41 14.36 -6.51 1.23
CA GLN A 41 13.89 -7.75 0.62
C GLN A 41 12.35 -7.78 0.51
N ASP A 42 11.65 -7.34 1.55
CA ASP A 42 10.18 -7.23 1.54
C ASP A 42 9.70 -6.33 0.40
N VAL A 43 10.41 -5.22 0.16
CA VAL A 43 10.13 -4.32 -0.96
C VAL A 43 10.35 -5.01 -2.31
N GLN A 44 11.43 -5.79 -2.46
CA GLN A 44 11.67 -6.54 -3.69
C GLN A 44 10.56 -7.56 -3.97
N ASN A 45 10.03 -8.23 -2.93
CA ASN A 45 8.94 -9.20 -3.08
C ASN A 45 7.67 -8.55 -3.64
N VAL A 46 7.39 -7.28 -3.31
CA VAL A 46 6.27 -6.53 -3.89
C VAL A 46 6.47 -6.35 -5.40
N PHE A 47 7.65 -5.93 -5.83
CA PHE A 47 7.97 -5.66 -7.24
C PHE A 47 8.04 -6.91 -8.12
N GLN A 48 8.07 -8.12 -7.55
CA GLN A 48 7.95 -9.36 -8.33
C GLN A 48 6.56 -9.52 -8.96
N LYS A 49 5.56 -8.77 -8.49
CA LYS A 49 4.22 -8.76 -9.05
C LYS A 49 4.04 -7.52 -9.93
N ASP A 50 3.73 -7.70 -11.20
CA ASP A 50 3.54 -6.61 -12.18
C ASP A 50 2.40 -5.64 -11.85
N SER A 51 1.43 -6.05 -11.03
CA SER A 51 0.31 -5.18 -10.64
C SER A 51 -0.37 -5.60 -9.36
N HIS A 52 -0.77 -4.62 -8.56
CA HIS A 52 -1.60 -4.83 -7.37
C HIS A 52 -3.00 -4.28 -7.65
N ILE A 53 -4.03 -5.05 -7.33
CA ILE A 53 -5.43 -4.63 -7.44
C ILE A 53 -6.00 -4.61 -6.02
N LEU A 54 -6.46 -3.44 -5.60
CA LEU A 54 -6.99 -3.17 -4.26
C LEU A 54 -8.31 -2.42 -4.43
N GLU A 55 -9.41 -3.01 -3.96
CA GLU A 55 -10.78 -2.46 -4.11
C GLU A 55 -11.16 -2.13 -5.58
N GLY A 56 -10.65 -2.90 -6.55
CA GLY A 56 -10.88 -2.67 -7.98
C GLY A 56 -10.00 -1.57 -8.60
N ALA A 57 -9.19 -0.87 -7.79
CA ALA A 57 -8.19 0.08 -8.27
C ALA A 57 -6.85 -0.63 -8.47
N LYS A 58 -6.20 -0.36 -9.61
CA LYS A 58 -4.82 -0.78 -9.85
C LYS A 58 -3.87 0.18 -9.11
N VAL A 59 -2.93 -0.37 -8.35
CA VAL A 59 -1.96 0.33 -7.50
C VAL A 59 -0.55 -0.04 -7.90
#